data_AF-A0A9Q5CI00-F1
#
_entry.id   AF-A0A9Q5CI00-F1
#
_cell.length_a   1.000
_cell.length_b   1.000
_cell.length_c   1.000
_cell.angle_alpha   90.00
_cell.angle_beta   90.00
_cell.angle_gamma   90.00
#
_symmetry.space_group_name_H-M   'P 1'
#
loop_
_entity.id
_entity.type
_entity.pdbx_description
1 polymer ?
#
loop_
_entity_poly.entity_id
_entity_poly.type
_entity_poly.pdbx_seq_one_letter_code
_entity_poly.pdbx_strand_id
1 'polypeptide(L)'
;MASNGKFRDLKKSKDAPKVRLSGEKRSAQSQLRNELYRFAYERLEEASEQGMHFEVIALCDMLITDRVEAYCQYLLHNEDMQFETMSANLAIEALEVALKDNAPDVKKSDEWQAMTKRLRDFANARNTCLHSFILIKNAAKDATLAERVEFLEDTAEDGYRLVREIDAFTRERMKQRSE
;
A
#
# COMPACT_ATOMS: atom_id res chain seq x y z
N MET A 1 11.56 11.22 -11.97
CA MET A 1 10.29 11.84 -11.49
C MET A 1 9.50 12.27 -12.71
N ALA A 2 8.47 11.52 -13.10
CA ALA A 2 7.53 11.99 -14.11
C ALA A 2 6.83 13.25 -13.57
N SER A 3 6.57 14.25 -14.41
CA SER A 3 5.86 15.45 -13.97
C SER A 3 4.47 15.05 -13.47
N ASN A 4 4.07 15.48 -12.26
CA ASN A 4 2.78 15.13 -11.64
C ASN A 4 1.56 15.39 -12.57
N GLY A 5 1.69 16.25 -13.58
CA GLY A 5 0.67 16.43 -14.62
C GLY A 5 0.35 15.15 -15.38
N LYS A 6 1.37 14.38 -15.79
CA LYS A 6 1.16 13.12 -16.54
C LYS A 6 0.48 12.03 -15.72
N PHE A 7 0.64 12.05 -14.40
CA PHE A 7 0.04 11.04 -13.54
C PHE A 7 -1.45 11.30 -13.30
N ARG A 8 -1.88 12.57 -13.28
CA ARG A 8 -3.31 12.92 -13.20
C ARG A 8 -4.10 12.37 -14.40
N ASP A 9 -3.48 12.30 -15.57
CA ASP A 9 -4.10 11.78 -16.79
C ASP A 9 -4.38 10.26 -16.74
N LEU A 10 -3.87 9.56 -15.72
CA LEU A 10 -4.15 8.14 -15.50
C LEU A 10 -5.52 7.89 -14.86
N LYS A 11 -6.17 8.92 -14.29
CA LYS A 11 -7.51 8.78 -13.72
C LYS A 11 -8.50 8.30 -14.79
N LYS A 12 -9.44 7.47 -14.39
CA LYS A 12 -10.56 6.93 -15.19
C LYS A 12 -11.88 7.33 -14.55
N SER A 13 -12.98 7.16 -15.28
CA SER A 13 -14.32 7.29 -14.70
C SER A 13 -14.43 6.45 -13.43
N LYS A 14 -15.08 6.95 -12.39
CA LYS A 14 -15.32 6.22 -11.14
C LYS A 14 -16.05 4.88 -11.32
N ASP A 15 -16.77 4.73 -12.44
CA ASP A 15 -17.49 3.50 -12.81
C ASP A 15 -16.64 2.55 -13.69
N ALA A 16 -15.37 2.87 -13.94
CA ALA A 16 -14.49 2.02 -14.74
C ALA A 16 -14.21 0.69 -14.00
N PRO A 17 -14.12 -0.46 -14.71
CA PRO A 17 -14.10 -1.79 -14.08
C PRO A 17 -12.96 -2.05 -13.10
N LYS A 18 -11.86 -1.31 -13.21
CA LYS A 18 -10.66 -1.46 -12.37
C LYS A 18 -10.55 -0.38 -11.30
N VAL A 19 -11.49 0.56 -11.23
CA VAL A 19 -11.54 1.52 -10.12
C VAL A 19 -12.11 0.81 -8.91
N ARG A 20 -11.44 1.00 -7.76
CA ARG A 20 -11.89 0.45 -6.48
C ARG A 20 -13.33 0.91 -6.22
N LEU A 21 -14.22 0.00 -5.85
CA LEU A 21 -15.59 0.38 -5.55
C LEU A 21 -15.64 1.23 -4.26
N SER A 22 -16.44 2.29 -4.24
CA SER A 22 -16.59 3.14 -3.05
C SER A 22 -17.15 2.37 -1.85
N GLY A 23 -16.83 2.82 -0.64
CA GLY A 23 -17.39 2.27 0.59
C GLY A 23 -18.81 2.79 0.82
N GLU A 24 -19.79 1.89 0.94
CA GLU A 24 -21.16 2.22 1.34
C GLU A 24 -21.51 1.45 2.61
N LYS A 25 -22.01 2.16 3.64
CA LYS A 25 -22.33 1.53 4.93
C LYS A 25 -23.44 0.50 4.74
N ARG A 26 -23.24 -0.70 5.32
CA ARG A 26 -24.19 -1.82 5.31
C ARG A 26 -24.50 -2.40 3.92
N SER A 27 -23.71 -2.08 2.88
CA SER A 27 -23.82 -2.74 1.58
C SER A 27 -23.22 -4.15 1.60
N ALA A 28 -23.62 -5.00 0.64
CA ALA A 28 -23.05 -6.33 0.46
C ALA A 28 -21.53 -6.27 0.24
N GLN A 29 -21.05 -5.24 -0.48
CA GLN A 29 -19.64 -5.00 -0.72
C GLN A 29 -18.90 -4.59 0.55
N SER A 30 -19.54 -3.88 1.49
CA SER A 30 -18.92 -3.60 2.79
C SER A 30 -18.79 -4.86 3.65
N GLN A 31 -19.77 -5.76 3.60
CA GLN A 31 -19.70 -7.05 4.31
C GLN A 31 -18.57 -7.92 3.73
N LEU A 32 -18.52 -8.05 2.40
CA LEU A 32 -17.46 -8.79 1.72
C LEU A 32 -16.06 -8.23 2.04
N ARG A 33 -15.88 -6.90 2.04
CA ARG A 33 -14.59 -6.31 2.45
C ARG A 33 -14.18 -6.74 3.85
N ASN A 34 -15.10 -6.74 4.82
CA ASN A 34 -14.79 -7.16 6.18
C ASN A 34 -14.36 -8.63 6.24
N GLU A 35 -15.03 -9.51 5.49
CA GLU A 35 -14.66 -10.93 5.39
C GLU A 35 -13.27 -11.12 4.79
N LEU A 36 -12.97 -10.45 3.68
CA LEU A 36 -11.68 -10.50 3.01
C LEU A 36 -10.55 -9.96 3.90
N TYR A 37 -10.78 -8.85 4.59
CA TYR A 37 -9.82 -8.30 5.54
C TYR A 37 -9.57 -9.24 6.70
N ARG A 38 -10.61 -9.81 7.30
CA ARG A 38 -10.47 -10.77 8.39
C ARG A 38 -9.62 -11.96 7.95
N PHE A 39 -9.96 -12.56 6.80
CA PHE A 39 -9.19 -13.67 6.24
C PHE A 39 -7.73 -13.30 6.01
N ALA A 40 -7.46 -12.13 5.40
CA ALA A 40 -6.09 -11.69 5.13
C ALA A 40 -5.27 -11.46 6.41
N TYR A 41 -5.87 -10.92 7.46
CA TYR A 41 -5.19 -10.73 8.75
C TYR A 41 -4.95 -12.04 9.50
N GLU A 42 -5.93 -12.95 9.53
CA GLU A 42 -5.78 -14.29 10.10
C GLU A 42 -4.65 -15.04 9.38
N ARG A 43 -4.64 -15.00 8.04
CA ARG A 43 -3.59 -15.64 7.24
C ARG A 43 -2.21 -15.00 7.46
N LEU A 44 -2.16 -13.68 7.63
CA LEU A 44 -0.92 -12.96 7.91
C LEU A 44 -0.33 -13.37 9.26
N GLU A 45 -1.17 -13.54 10.28
CA GLU A 45 -0.77 -14.03 11.60
C GLU A 45 -0.22 -15.46 11.51
N GLU A 46 -0.96 -16.39 10.91
CA GLU A 46 -0.51 -17.77 10.70
C GLU A 46 0.81 -17.85 9.93
N ALA A 47 0.93 -17.07 8.84
CA ALA A 47 2.14 -17.03 8.02
C ALA A 47 3.33 -16.48 8.80
N SER A 48 3.11 -15.49 9.66
CA SER A 48 4.15 -14.94 10.53
C SER A 48 4.62 -15.97 11.56
N GLU A 49 3.70 -16.68 12.22
CA GLU A 49 4.03 -17.69 13.23
C GLU A 49 4.79 -18.89 12.65
N GLN A 50 4.52 -19.24 11.39
CA GLN A 50 5.15 -20.36 10.69
C GLN A 50 6.44 -19.99 9.96
N GLY A 51 6.89 -18.73 10.02
CA GLY A 51 8.09 -18.28 9.28
C GLY A 51 7.91 -18.29 7.77
N MET A 52 6.68 -18.12 7.26
CA MET A 52 6.37 -18.08 5.83
C MET A 52 6.67 -16.69 5.24
N HIS A 53 7.92 -16.24 5.31
CA HIS A 53 8.31 -14.83 5.07
C HIS A 53 7.92 -14.29 3.68
N PHE A 54 8.01 -15.09 2.61
CA PHE A 54 7.53 -14.68 1.29
C PHE A 54 6.04 -14.38 1.27
N GLU A 55 5.24 -15.21 1.95
CA GLU A 55 3.79 -15.05 2.05
C GLU A 55 3.43 -13.85 2.92
N VAL A 56 4.12 -13.67 4.05
CA VAL A 56 3.98 -12.49 4.90
C VAL A 56 4.17 -11.21 4.08
N ILE A 57 5.26 -11.12 3.32
CA ILE A 57 5.56 -9.96 2.47
C ILE A 57 4.45 -9.72 1.43
N ALA A 58 3.94 -10.78 0.79
CA ALA A 58 2.87 -10.66 -0.20
C ALA A 58 1.55 -10.18 0.41
N LEU A 59 1.18 -10.69 1.59
CA LEU A 59 -0.01 -10.27 2.33
C LEU A 59 0.12 -8.81 2.80
N CYS A 60 1.28 -8.42 3.32
CA CYS A 60 1.58 -7.04 3.69
C CYS A 60 1.47 -6.10 2.49
N ASP A 61 2.02 -6.46 1.34
CA ASP A 61 1.93 -5.65 0.11
C ASP A 61 0.47 -5.40 -0.31
N MET A 62 -0.35 -6.45 -0.27
CA MET A 62 -1.78 -6.36 -0.59
C MET A 62 -2.53 -5.45 0.40
N LEU A 63 -2.33 -5.65 1.71
CA LEU A 63 -3.00 -4.87 2.75
C LEU A 63 -2.58 -3.39 2.70
N ILE A 64 -1.28 -3.11 2.58
CA ILE A 64 -0.76 -1.75 2.46
C ILE A 64 -1.32 -1.07 1.21
N THR A 65 -1.35 -1.77 0.07
CA THR A 65 -1.89 -1.22 -1.18
C THR A 65 -3.37 -0.85 -1.05
N ASP A 66 -4.22 -1.73 -0.49
CA ASP A 66 -5.65 -1.36 -0.30
C ASP A 66 -5.80 -0.18 0.67
N ARG A 67 -4.99 -0.09 1.75
CA ARG A 67 -5.06 1.06 2.67
C ARG A 67 -4.71 2.38 1.98
N VAL A 68 -3.68 2.38 1.14
CA VAL A 68 -3.28 3.54 0.33
C VAL A 68 -4.38 3.90 -0.67
N GLU A 69 -4.93 2.92 -1.40
CA GLU A 69 -6.00 3.14 -2.37
C GLU A 69 -7.29 3.61 -1.71
N ALA A 70 -7.66 3.06 -0.55
CA ALA A 70 -8.82 3.48 0.20
C ALA A 70 -8.72 4.95 0.63
N TYR A 71 -7.55 5.39 1.09
CA TYR A 71 -7.35 6.79 1.44
C TYR A 71 -7.33 7.70 0.19
N CYS A 72 -6.73 7.25 -0.90
CA CYS A 72 -6.77 7.94 -2.18
C CYS A 72 -8.21 8.15 -2.65
N GLN A 73 -9.03 7.09 -2.65
CA GLN A 73 -10.45 7.15 -2.98
C GLN A 73 -11.22 8.08 -2.03
N TYR A 74 -10.92 8.06 -0.73
CA TYR A 74 -11.54 8.97 0.22
C TYR A 74 -11.26 10.44 -0.13
N LEU A 75 -10.03 10.78 -0.53
CA LEU A 75 -9.68 12.14 -0.95
C LEU A 75 -10.38 12.55 -2.24
N LEU A 76 -10.67 11.60 -3.12
CA LEU A 76 -11.29 11.81 -4.43
C LEU A 76 -12.81 11.56 -4.44
N HIS A 77 -13.47 11.41 -3.28
CA HIS A 77 -14.87 10.94 -3.21
C HIS A 77 -15.88 11.83 -3.94
N ASN A 78 -15.58 13.12 -4.09
CA ASN A 78 -16.41 14.09 -4.84
C ASN A 78 -15.99 14.25 -6.31
N GLU A 79 -14.95 13.55 -6.75
CA GLU A 79 -14.47 13.61 -8.12
C GLU A 79 -15.08 12.47 -8.97
N ASP A 80 -15.43 12.78 -10.22
CA ASP A 80 -15.90 11.78 -11.18
C ASP A 80 -14.78 10.90 -11.74
N MET A 81 -13.52 11.33 -11.56
CA MET A 81 -12.34 10.66 -12.08
C MET A 81 -11.48 10.14 -10.93
N GLN A 82 -11.24 8.82 -10.89
CA GLN A 82 -10.47 8.14 -9.86
C GLN A 82 -9.34 7.29 -10.46
N PHE A 83 -8.38 6.89 -9.64
CA PHE A 83 -7.34 5.97 -10.07
C PHE A 83 -7.86 4.52 -10.08
N GLU A 84 -7.47 3.76 -11.10
CA GLU A 84 -7.64 2.30 -11.09
C GLU A 84 -6.72 1.68 -10.03
N THR A 85 -6.99 0.44 -9.63
CA THR A 85 -6.10 -0.32 -8.74
C THR A 85 -4.73 -0.52 -9.40
N MET A 86 -3.66 -0.33 -8.63
CA MET A 86 -2.28 -0.33 -9.12
C MET A 86 -1.36 -1.17 -8.23
N SER A 87 -0.09 -1.28 -8.62
CA SER A 87 0.95 -1.78 -7.72
C SER A 87 1.23 -0.77 -6.59
N ALA A 88 1.75 -1.24 -5.46
CA ALA A 88 2.03 -0.40 -4.28
C ALA A 88 2.73 0.93 -4.61
N ASN A 89 3.81 0.91 -5.40
CA ASN A 89 4.53 2.13 -5.79
C ASN A 89 3.65 3.13 -6.56
N LEU A 90 2.85 2.64 -7.51
CA LEU A 90 1.96 3.50 -8.29
C LEU A 90 0.77 3.98 -7.45
N ALA A 91 0.27 3.17 -6.52
CA ALA A 91 -0.76 3.58 -5.57
C ALA A 91 -0.25 4.70 -4.63
N ILE A 92 1.01 4.63 -4.17
CA ILE A 92 1.65 5.70 -3.40
C ILE A 92 1.74 6.98 -4.23
N GLU A 93 2.15 6.90 -5.49
CA GLU A 93 2.19 8.06 -6.40
C GLU A 93 0.79 8.66 -6.64
N ALA A 94 -0.23 7.82 -6.83
CA ALA A 94 -1.63 8.24 -6.94
C ALA A 94 -2.10 8.99 -5.68
N LEU A 95 -1.78 8.46 -4.50
CA LEU A 95 -2.11 9.10 -3.23
C LEU A 95 -1.36 10.43 -3.06
N GLU A 96 -0.09 10.54 -3.48
CA GLU A 96 0.64 11.81 -3.44
C GLU A 96 -0.01 12.89 -4.31
N VAL A 97 -0.55 12.51 -5.48
CA VAL A 97 -1.32 13.40 -6.35
C VAL A 97 -2.62 13.82 -5.67
N ALA A 98 -3.38 12.86 -5.14
CA ALA A 98 -4.64 13.14 -4.45
C ALA A 98 -4.45 14.03 -3.22
N LEU A 99 -3.41 13.78 -2.42
CA LEU A 99 -3.03 14.62 -1.28
C LEU A 99 -2.63 16.03 -1.71
N LYS A 100 -1.83 16.17 -2.78
CA LYS A 100 -1.45 17.50 -3.29
C LYS A 100 -2.68 18.34 -3.65
N ASP A 101 -3.70 17.70 -4.22
CA ASP A 101 -4.87 18.38 -4.77
C ASP A 101 -5.96 18.61 -3.72
N ASN A 102 -6.15 17.66 -2.79
CA ASN A 102 -7.28 17.65 -1.86
C ASN A 102 -6.90 17.73 -0.37
N ALA A 103 -5.62 17.63 -0.01
CA ALA A 103 -5.12 17.73 1.38
C ALA A 103 -3.64 18.19 1.43
N PRO A 104 -3.31 19.38 0.89
CA PRO A 104 -1.93 19.84 0.73
C PRO A 104 -1.19 20.05 2.06
N ASP A 105 -1.92 20.27 3.15
CA ASP A 105 -1.42 20.31 4.52
C ASP A 105 -0.90 18.94 4.97
N VAL A 106 -1.68 17.87 4.75
CA VAL A 106 -1.23 16.49 4.99
C VAL A 106 -0.05 16.14 4.10
N LYS A 107 -0.06 16.53 2.81
CA LYS A 107 1.07 16.27 1.91
C LYS A 107 2.39 16.84 2.41
N LYS A 108 2.35 17.97 3.12
CA LYS A 108 3.52 18.69 3.64
C LYS A 108 3.87 18.30 5.07
N SER A 109 3.06 17.49 5.75
CA SER A 109 3.32 17.10 7.13
C SER A 109 4.54 16.17 7.22
N ASP A 110 5.31 16.32 8.30
CA ASP A 110 6.46 15.45 8.58
C ASP A 110 6.01 13.99 8.73
N GLU A 111 4.81 13.78 9.28
CA GLU A 111 4.18 12.48 9.40
C GLU A 111 3.98 11.79 8.04
N TRP A 112 3.44 12.50 7.04
CA TRP A 112 3.28 11.93 5.70
C TRP A 112 4.63 11.70 5.01
N GLN A 113 5.61 12.59 5.20
CA GLN A 113 6.94 12.39 4.63
C GLN A 113 7.63 11.15 5.22
N ALA A 114 7.51 10.94 6.53
CA ALA A 114 8.00 9.73 7.19
C ALA A 114 7.26 8.49 6.70
N MET A 115 5.92 8.53 6.62
CA MET A 115 5.10 7.43 6.12
C MET A 115 5.42 7.08 4.66
N THR A 116 5.53 8.07 3.78
CA THR A 116 5.90 7.86 2.37
C THR A 116 7.27 7.21 2.25
N LYS A 117 8.23 7.63 3.08
CA LYS A 117 9.56 7.02 3.09
C LYS A 117 9.46 5.55 3.49
N ARG A 118 8.75 5.23 4.60
CA ARG A 118 8.51 3.84 5.04
C ARG A 118 7.89 2.98 3.93
N LEU A 119 6.82 3.48 3.31
CA LEU A 119 6.11 2.79 2.23
C LEU A 119 7.03 2.51 1.02
N ARG A 120 7.86 3.48 0.62
CA ARG A 120 8.81 3.31 -0.50
C ARG A 120 9.95 2.36 -0.16
N ASP A 121 10.48 2.45 1.05
CA ASP A 121 11.54 1.56 1.53
C ASP A 121 11.04 0.11 1.53
N PHE A 122 9.84 -0.14 2.09
CA PHE A 122 9.21 -1.45 2.05
C PHE A 122 8.94 -1.93 0.61
N ALA A 123 8.39 -1.08 -0.26
CA ALA A 123 8.13 -1.48 -1.65
C ALA A 123 9.41 -1.89 -2.40
N ASN A 124 10.53 -1.20 -2.14
CA ASN A 124 11.84 -1.55 -2.70
C ASN A 124 12.41 -2.86 -2.12
N ALA A 125 12.31 -3.04 -0.79
CA ALA A 125 12.73 -4.26 -0.11
C ALA A 125 11.90 -5.46 -0.60
N ARG A 126 10.58 -5.32 -0.63
CA ARG A 126 9.63 -6.30 -1.20
C ARG A 126 10.01 -6.68 -2.62
N ASN A 127 10.30 -5.72 -3.50
CA ASN A 127 10.70 -6.03 -4.88
C ASN A 127 12.01 -6.81 -4.93
N THR A 128 12.94 -6.52 -4.02
CA THR A 128 14.18 -7.28 -3.88
C THR A 128 13.90 -8.72 -3.46
N CYS A 129 13.07 -8.92 -2.44
CA CYS A 129 12.65 -10.25 -1.97
C CYS A 129 11.85 -11.03 -3.03
N LEU A 130 10.77 -10.47 -3.57
CA LEU A 130 9.84 -11.23 -4.42
C LEU A 130 10.31 -11.37 -5.87
N HIS A 131 11.11 -10.44 -6.38
CA HIS A 131 11.53 -10.45 -7.79
C HIS A 131 13.02 -10.70 -7.99
N SER A 132 13.86 -10.50 -6.97
CA SER A 132 15.32 -10.56 -7.11
C SER A 132 16.01 -11.59 -6.22
N PHE A 133 15.28 -12.33 -5.39
CA PHE A 133 15.88 -13.27 -4.43
C PHE A 133 16.79 -14.31 -5.10
N ILE A 134 16.36 -14.87 -6.23
CA ILE A 134 17.15 -15.84 -7.01
C ILE A 134 18.11 -15.19 -8.03
N LEU A 135 18.05 -13.86 -8.17
CA LEU A 135 18.86 -13.14 -9.16
C LEU A 135 20.23 -12.78 -8.58
N ILE A 136 21.27 -13.04 -9.37
CA ILE A 136 22.63 -12.58 -9.11
C ILE A 136 22.84 -11.31 -9.92
N LYS A 137 22.98 -10.17 -9.23
CA LYS A 137 23.21 -8.85 -9.84
C LYS A 137 24.61 -8.38 -9.49
N ASN A 138 25.24 -7.58 -10.35
CA ASN A 138 26.57 -7.01 -10.06
C ASN A 138 26.63 -6.29 -8.71
N ALA A 139 25.54 -5.61 -8.32
CA ALA A 139 25.44 -4.90 -7.05
C ALA A 139 25.36 -5.81 -5.81
N ALA A 140 25.08 -7.11 -5.97
CA ALA A 140 24.89 -8.07 -4.89
C ALA A 140 25.40 -9.47 -5.30
N LYS A 141 26.50 -9.52 -6.04
CA LYS A 141 27.03 -10.76 -6.64
C LYS A 141 27.66 -11.70 -5.60
N ASP A 142 28.12 -11.13 -4.49
CA ASP A 142 28.77 -11.84 -3.40
C ASP A 142 27.78 -12.15 -2.25
N ALA A 143 26.51 -11.74 -2.38
CA ALA A 143 25.48 -11.98 -1.36
C ALA A 143 25.12 -13.47 -1.28
N THR A 144 25.36 -14.04 -0.10
CA THR A 144 25.13 -15.43 0.25
C THR A 144 23.64 -15.75 0.41
N LEU A 145 23.30 -17.05 0.49
CA LEU A 145 21.94 -17.47 0.81
C LEU A 145 21.51 -16.97 2.20
N ALA A 146 22.40 -17.04 3.20
CA ALA A 146 22.08 -16.65 4.58
C ALA A 146 21.71 -15.16 4.65
N GLU A 147 22.50 -14.27 4.05
CA GLU A 147 22.22 -12.83 4.00
C GLU A 147 20.90 -12.52 3.27
N ARG A 148 20.56 -13.30 2.23
CA ARG A 148 19.29 -13.14 1.50
C ARG A 148 18.08 -13.59 2.33
N VAL A 149 18.24 -14.64 3.12
CA VAL A 149 17.20 -15.12 4.04
C VAL A 149 17.02 -14.15 5.20
N GLU A 150 18.10 -13.64 5.79
CA GLU A 150 18.04 -12.59 6.83
C GLU A 150 17.33 -11.34 6.31
N PHE A 151 17.68 -10.85 5.11
CA PHE A 151 16.99 -9.72 4.51
C PHE A 151 15.49 -9.99 4.23
N LEU A 152 15.14 -11.23 3.91
CA LEU A 152 13.75 -11.65 3.71
C LEU A 152 12.97 -11.63 5.04
N GLU A 153 13.59 -12.12 6.12
CA GLU A 153 13.04 -12.10 7.48
C GLU A 153 12.80 -10.66 7.95
N ASP A 154 13.81 -9.80 7.84
CA ASP A 154 13.74 -8.38 8.19
C ASP A 154 12.63 -7.66 7.41
N THR A 155 12.52 -7.93 6.10
CA THR A 155 11.50 -7.31 5.24
C THR A 155 10.09 -7.78 5.63
N ALA A 156 9.93 -9.05 6.00
CA ALA A 156 8.65 -9.59 6.46
C ALA A 156 8.21 -8.96 7.78
N GLU A 157 9.12 -8.85 8.76
CA GLU A 157 8.84 -8.21 10.04
C GLU A 157 8.50 -6.72 9.87
N ASP A 158 9.27 -6.02 9.04
CA ASP A 158 9.03 -4.60 8.76
C ASP A 158 7.68 -4.37 8.09
N GLY A 159 7.35 -5.18 7.09
CA GLY A 159 6.05 -5.14 6.41
C GLY A 159 4.89 -5.39 7.36
N TYR A 160 5.03 -6.36 8.28
CA TYR A 160 4.01 -6.68 9.27
C TYR A 160 3.71 -5.47 10.18
N ARG A 161 4.76 -4.76 10.63
CA ARG A 161 4.61 -3.53 11.41
C ARG A 161 3.99 -2.41 10.59
N LEU A 162 4.45 -2.23 9.35
CA LEU A 162 4.00 -1.16 8.44
C LEU A 162 2.50 -1.25 8.11
N VAL A 163 1.94 -2.46 8.00
CA VAL A 163 0.49 -2.67 7.82
C VAL A 163 -0.31 -1.95 8.93
N ARG A 164 0.12 -2.08 10.19
CA ARG A 164 -0.56 -1.44 11.33
C ARG A 164 -0.37 0.07 11.31
N GLU A 165 0.82 0.54 10.96
CA GLU A 165 1.15 1.97 10.87
C GLU A 165 0.30 2.68 9.80
N ILE A 166 0.22 2.14 8.58
CA ILE A 166 -0.56 2.75 7.50
C ILE A 166 -2.07 2.66 7.76
N ASP A 167 -2.56 1.57 8.36
CA ASP A 167 -3.95 1.44 8.74
C ASP A 167 -4.34 2.49 9.80
N ALA A 168 -3.52 2.67 10.83
CA ALA A 168 -3.72 3.71 11.84
C ALA A 168 -3.73 5.12 11.21
N PHE A 169 -2.69 5.45 10.43
CA PHE A 169 -2.57 6.74 9.75
C PHE A 169 -3.80 7.06 8.88
N THR A 170 -4.19 6.12 8.02
CA THR A 170 -5.31 6.34 7.09
C THR A 170 -6.65 6.44 7.82
N ARG A 171 -6.89 5.61 8.86
CA ARG A 171 -8.13 5.69 9.65
C ARG A 171 -8.27 7.03 10.37
N GLU A 172 -7.21 7.52 10.99
CA GLU A 172 -7.22 8.80 11.69
C GLU A 172 -7.60 9.94 10.75
N ARG A 173 -6.96 10.00 9.58
CA ARG A 173 -7.22 11.05 8.58
C ARG A 173 -8.60 10.98 7.94
N MET A 174 -9.13 9.78 7.72
CA MET A 174 -10.50 9.60 7.21
C MET A 174 -11.56 9.96 8.27
N LYS A 175 -11.25 9.81 9.56
CA LYS A 175 -12.16 10.22 10.65
C LYS A 175 -12.20 11.75 10.79
N GLN A 176 -11.04 12.42 10.81
CA GLN A 176 -10.91 13.88 11.03
C GLN A 176 -11.60 14.75 9.96
N ARG A 177 -11.90 14.22 8.78
CA ARG A 177 -12.58 14.95 7.69
C ARG A 177 -14.04 14.53 7.46
N SER A 178 -14.56 13.64 8.31
CA SER A 178 -15.98 13.25 8.29
C SER A 178 -16.85 14.10 9.23
N GLU A 179 -16.25 15.13 9.84
CA GLU A 179 -16.86 16.19 10.65
C GLU A 179 -16.80 17.51 9.88
#